data_AF-A0A976JRD6-F1
#
_entry.id   AF-A0A976JRD6-F1
#
_cell.length_a   1.000
_cell.length_b   1.000
_cell.length_c   1.000
_cell.angle_alpha   90.00
_cell.angle_beta   90.00
_cell.angle_gamma   90.00
#
_symmetry.space_group_name_H-M   'P 1'
#
loop_
_entity.id
_entity.type
_entity.pdbx_description
1 polymer ?
#
loop_
_entity_poly.entity_id
_entity_poly.type
_entity_poly.pdbx_seq_one_letter_code
_entity_poly.pdbx_strand_id
1 'polypeptide(L)'
;MSMCKCGNPECKAFLFAGMKCRLEPENSTLKMHGLDKEKSDGLTAHYYELPEGATELYHLIIERDMNGQISEIFRACYRYGRVAHSAKLRDINKILAYATQEKERLLKYELSNNEE
;
A
#
# COMPACT_ATOMS: atom_id res chain seq x y z
N MET A 1 -4.13 38.06 -35.96
CA MET A 1 -4.06 37.16 -34.78
C MET A 1 -3.00 37.70 -33.84
N SER A 2 -3.39 38.25 -32.69
CA SER A 2 -2.42 38.76 -31.71
C SER A 2 -2.05 37.62 -30.76
N MET A 3 -0.80 37.16 -30.81
CA MET A 3 -0.27 36.16 -29.88
C MET A 3 0.03 36.79 -28.52
N CYS A 4 -0.25 36.05 -27.44
CA CYS A 4 0.24 36.35 -26.10
C CYS A 4 1.78 36.30 -26.10
N LYS A 5 2.46 37.29 -25.48
CA LYS A 5 3.94 37.43 -25.50
C LYS A 5 4.70 36.27 -24.83
N CYS A 6 4.04 35.27 -24.23
CA CYS A 6 4.68 34.15 -23.54
C CYS A 6 4.99 32.94 -24.43
N GLY A 7 4.57 32.92 -25.70
CA GLY A 7 4.94 31.87 -26.66
C GLY A 7 4.37 30.47 -26.42
N ASN A 8 3.45 30.27 -25.46
CA ASN A 8 2.81 28.98 -25.20
C ASN A 8 1.53 28.81 -26.05
N PRO A 9 1.41 27.75 -26.89
CA PRO A 9 0.24 27.50 -27.74
C PRO A 9 -1.05 27.14 -26.99
N GLU A 10 -1.00 26.79 -25.70
CA GLU A 10 -2.18 26.39 -24.91
C GLU A 10 -2.90 27.54 -24.20
N CYS A 11 -2.36 28.76 -24.26
CA CYS A 11 -3.04 29.95 -23.74
C CYS A 11 -4.24 30.33 -24.62
N LYS A 12 -5.35 29.59 -24.48
CA LYS A 12 -6.62 29.95 -25.10
C LYS A 12 -7.10 31.27 -24.52
N ALA A 13 -7.30 32.24 -25.41
CA ALA A 13 -7.69 33.60 -25.08
C ALA A 13 -9.06 33.61 -24.38
N PHE A 14 -9.06 33.68 -23.06
CA PHE A 14 -10.19 34.21 -22.30
C PHE A 14 -9.80 35.61 -21.83
N LEU A 15 -10.18 36.61 -22.64
CA LEU A 15 -10.05 38.02 -22.33
C LEU A 15 -11.13 38.40 -21.32
N PHE A 16 -10.80 38.35 -20.03
CA PHE A 16 -11.41 39.24 -19.05
C PHE A 16 -10.31 39.92 -18.24
N ALA A 17 -10.46 41.23 -18.10
CA ALA A 17 -9.43 42.17 -17.68
C ALA A 17 -8.95 41.92 -16.23
N GLY A 18 -7.64 41.99 -16.02
CA GLY A 18 -7.06 42.32 -14.70
C GLY A 18 -6.34 41.22 -13.93
N MET A 19 -6.18 40.00 -14.46
CA MET A 19 -5.46 38.93 -13.76
C MET A 19 -4.02 38.74 -14.26
N LYS A 20 -3.06 38.95 -13.36
CA LYS A 20 -1.65 38.56 -13.59
C LYS A 20 -1.61 37.06 -13.84
N CYS A 21 -0.85 36.65 -14.86
CA CYS A 21 -0.56 35.25 -15.16
C CYS A 21 0.12 34.62 -13.93
N ARG A 22 -0.66 33.95 -13.09
CA ARG A 22 -0.21 33.17 -11.93
C ARG A 22 -0.47 31.72 -12.27
N LEU A 23 0.60 31.02 -12.66
CA LEU A 23 0.64 29.57 -12.66
C LEU A 23 0.60 29.14 -11.19
N GLU A 24 -0.57 28.79 -10.67
CA GLU A 24 -0.68 27.95 -9.47
C GLU A 24 -0.44 26.51 -9.94
N PRO A 25 0.57 25.78 -9.44
CA PRO A 25 0.57 24.33 -9.55
C PRO A 25 -0.44 23.80 -8.52
N GLU A 26 -1.70 23.71 -8.91
CA GLU A 26 -2.69 22.93 -8.19
C GLU A 26 -2.40 21.45 -8.37
N ASN A 27 -1.47 20.93 -7.57
CA ASN A 27 -1.26 19.50 -7.41
C ASN A 27 -0.68 19.17 -6.02
N SER A 28 -1.48 19.42 -5.00
CA SER A 28 -1.44 18.63 -3.77
C SER A 28 -2.78 17.92 -3.57
N THR A 29 -3.21 17.18 -4.60
CA THR A 29 -4.13 16.06 -4.36
C THR A 29 -3.32 14.99 -3.67
N LEU A 30 -3.37 14.95 -2.34
CA LEU A 30 -3.15 13.71 -1.60
C LEU A 30 -4.15 12.71 -2.16
N LYS A 31 -3.71 11.91 -3.13
CA LYS A 31 -4.50 10.78 -3.63
C LYS A 31 -4.60 9.81 -2.48
N MET A 32 -5.75 9.82 -1.82
CA MET A 32 -6.19 8.66 -1.06
C MET A 32 -6.30 7.53 -2.08
N HIS A 33 -5.32 6.62 -2.07
CA HIS A 33 -5.45 5.35 -2.75
C HIS A 33 -6.54 4.56 -2.02
N GLY A 34 -7.78 4.77 -2.45
CA GLY A 34 -8.82 3.79 -2.28
C GLY A 34 -8.29 2.48 -2.86
N LEU A 35 -8.23 1.45 -2.02
CA LEU A 35 -7.87 0.10 -2.40
C LEU A 35 -8.93 -0.43 -3.36
N ASP A 36 -8.79 -0.10 -4.65
CA ASP A 36 -9.42 -0.86 -5.71
C ASP A 36 -8.90 -2.28 -5.58
N LYS A 37 -9.72 -3.18 -5.04
CA LYS A 37 -9.35 -4.58 -4.86
C LYS A 37 -9.15 -5.17 -6.25
N GLU A 38 -7.89 -5.32 -6.66
CA GLU A 38 -7.54 -5.89 -7.94
C GLU A 38 -8.14 -7.30 -8.05
N LYS A 39 -9.06 -7.47 -9.00
CA LYS A 39 -9.68 -8.75 -9.31
C LYS A 39 -8.68 -9.53 -10.16
N SER A 40 -7.92 -10.43 -9.52
CA SER A 40 -6.88 -11.21 -10.19
C SER A 40 -7.41 -12.47 -10.86
N ASP A 41 -6.87 -12.75 -12.05
CA ASP A 41 -7.14 -13.95 -12.86
C ASP A 41 -6.31 -15.17 -12.40
N GLY A 42 -5.74 -15.11 -11.19
CA GLY A 42 -5.24 -16.27 -10.45
C GLY A 42 -3.86 -16.81 -10.85
N LEU A 43 -3.29 -16.38 -11.98
CA LEU A 43 -2.05 -16.99 -12.52
C LEU A 43 -0.82 -16.08 -12.49
N THR A 44 -0.95 -14.79 -12.80
CA THR A 44 0.14 -13.83 -12.63
C THR A 44 -0.47 -12.46 -12.40
N ALA A 45 -0.25 -11.89 -11.24
CA ALA A 45 -0.69 -10.55 -10.92
C ALA A 45 0.52 -9.76 -10.45
N HIS A 46 0.55 -8.46 -10.78
CA HIS A 46 1.65 -7.57 -10.41
C HIS A 46 1.96 -7.59 -8.91
N TYR A 47 0.98 -7.90 -8.05
CA TYR A 47 1.19 -8.01 -6.60
C TYR A 47 2.02 -9.23 -6.12
N TYR A 48 2.43 -10.13 -7.02
CA TYR A 48 3.41 -11.19 -6.71
C TYR A 48 4.86 -10.80 -7.04
N GLU A 49 5.06 -9.68 -7.75
CA GLU A 49 6.40 -9.17 -8.04
C GLU A 49 7.03 -8.60 -6.77
N LEU A 50 8.34 -8.78 -6.64
CA LEU A 50 9.10 -8.17 -5.54
C LEU A 50 9.38 -6.69 -5.88
N PRO A 51 9.32 -5.79 -4.89
CA PRO A 51 9.66 -4.39 -5.12
C PRO A 51 11.14 -4.27 -5.52
N GLU A 52 11.44 -3.25 -6.32
CA GLU A 52 12.79 -3.00 -6.82
C GLU A 52 13.78 -2.81 -5.66
N GLY A 53 14.91 -3.52 -5.70
CA GLY A 53 15.93 -3.45 -4.65
C GLY A 53 15.62 -4.25 -3.37
N ALA A 54 14.54 -5.02 -3.32
CA ALA A 54 14.21 -5.85 -2.16
C ALA A 54 15.20 -7.02 -1.98
N THR A 55 16.07 -6.91 -0.99
CA THR A 55 17.03 -7.98 -0.62
C THR A 55 16.65 -8.76 0.65
N GLU A 56 15.77 -8.21 1.48
CA GLU A 56 15.42 -8.75 2.80
C GLU A 56 13.91 -8.89 2.98
N LEU A 57 13.52 -9.84 3.84
CA LEU A 57 12.11 -10.07 4.20
C LEU A 57 11.44 -8.82 4.79
N TYR A 58 12.22 -7.96 5.44
CA TYR A 58 11.74 -6.72 6.03
C TYR A 58 11.26 -5.71 4.99
N HIS A 59 11.88 -5.65 3.80
CA HIS A 59 11.42 -4.76 2.73
C HIS A 59 9.99 -5.09 2.29
N LEU A 60 9.65 -6.38 2.24
CA LEU A 60 8.30 -6.84 1.90
C LEU A 60 7.28 -6.55 3.00
N ILE A 61 7.71 -6.58 4.26
CA ILE A 61 6.86 -6.23 5.41
C ILE A 61 6.45 -4.75 5.34
N ILE A 62 7.41 -3.87 5.03
CA ILE A 62 7.15 -2.42 4.89
C ILE A 62 6.28 -2.15 3.66
N GLU A 63 6.64 -2.71 2.49
CA GLU A 63 5.93 -2.46 1.24
C GLU A 63 4.44 -2.81 1.35
N ARG A 64 4.12 -3.86 2.11
CA ARG A 64 2.75 -4.35 2.30
C ARG A 64 2.06 -3.77 3.52
N ASP A 65 2.69 -2.82 4.22
CA ASP A 65 2.21 -2.23 5.48
C ASP A 65 1.67 -3.29 6.46
N MET A 66 2.45 -4.36 6.66
CA MET A 66 1.99 -5.47 7.48
C MET A 66 1.99 -5.07 8.96
N ASN A 67 0.88 -5.35 9.65
CA ASN A 67 0.84 -5.21 11.11
C ASN A 67 1.79 -6.20 11.80
N GLY A 68 2.00 -6.02 13.12
CA GLY A 68 2.95 -6.81 13.89
C GLY A 68 2.66 -8.32 13.88
N GLN A 69 1.39 -8.72 13.97
CA GLN A 69 0.96 -10.12 13.95
C GLN A 69 1.29 -10.76 12.59
N ILE A 70 0.90 -10.10 11.49
CA ILE A 70 1.14 -10.58 10.13
C ILE A 70 2.65 -10.63 9.83
N SER A 71 3.41 -9.63 10.28
CA SER A 71 4.87 -9.59 10.15
C SER A 71 5.56 -10.79 10.81
N GLU A 72 5.14 -11.16 12.02
CA GLU A 72 5.69 -12.32 12.74
C GLU A 72 5.27 -13.65 12.12
N ILE A 73 4.05 -13.75 11.60
CA ILE A 73 3.61 -14.90 10.80
C ILE A 73 4.49 -15.06 9.57
N PHE A 74 4.73 -13.98 8.83
CA PHE A 74 5.54 -14.01 7.62
C PHE A 74 6.98 -14.46 7.89
N ARG A 75 7.60 -13.93 8.96
CA ARG A 75 8.91 -14.39 9.46
C ARG A 75 8.91 -15.86 9.86
N ALA A 76 7.82 -16.35 10.48
CA ALA A 76 7.69 -17.74 10.89
C ALA A 76 7.57 -18.69 9.69
N CYS A 77 6.80 -18.30 8.67
CA CYS A 77 6.72 -19.02 7.41
C CYS A 77 8.07 -19.07 6.69
N TYR A 78 8.80 -17.95 6.61
CA TYR A 78 10.09 -17.91 5.93
C TYR A 78 11.15 -18.82 6.56
N ARG A 79 11.16 -18.93 7.90
CA ARG A 79 12.12 -19.79 8.63
C ARG A 79 11.63 -21.23 8.85
N TYR A 80 10.44 -21.58 8.37
CA TYR A 80 9.72 -22.80 8.75
C TYR A 80 10.57 -24.06 8.55
N GLY A 81 10.97 -24.70 9.66
CA GLY A 81 11.78 -25.93 9.64
C GLY A 81 13.24 -25.73 9.18
N ARG A 82 13.75 -24.50 9.14
CA ARG A 82 15.14 -24.17 8.77
C ARG A 82 16.10 -24.07 9.96
N VAL A 83 15.58 -23.96 11.19
CA VAL A 83 16.39 -23.74 12.39
C VAL A 83 16.55 -25.06 13.15
N ALA A 84 17.80 -25.50 13.39
CA ALA A 84 18.12 -26.77 14.06
C ALA A 84 17.48 -26.89 15.46
N HIS A 85 17.28 -25.76 16.15
CA HIS A 85 16.67 -25.70 17.49
C HIS A 85 15.17 -25.37 17.49
N SER A 86 14.54 -25.20 16.32
CA SER A 86 13.10 -24.96 16.19
C SER A 86 12.48 -26.08 15.38
N ALA A 87 11.87 -27.05 16.06
CA ALA A 87 11.05 -28.05 15.39
C ALA A 87 9.93 -27.34 14.59
N LYS A 88 9.55 -27.88 13.43
CA LYS A 88 8.42 -27.36 12.62
C LYS A 88 7.15 -27.15 13.45
N LEU A 89 6.94 -27.99 14.47
CA LEU A 89 5.85 -27.88 15.43
C LEU A 89 5.85 -26.56 16.24
N ARG A 90 7.03 -26.05 16.59
CA ARG A 90 7.15 -24.76 17.28
C ARG A 90 6.77 -23.61 16.35
N ASP A 91 7.24 -23.63 15.11
CA ASP A 91 6.96 -22.56 14.16
C ASP A 91 5.47 -22.53 13.77
N ILE A 92 4.82 -23.69 13.57
CA ILE A 92 3.37 -23.72 13.31
C ILE A 92 2.56 -23.23 14.51
N ASN A 93 2.96 -23.57 15.74
CA ASN A 93 2.28 -23.06 16.95
C ASN A 93 2.42 -21.55 17.09
N LYS A 94 3.59 -20.98 16.72
CA LYS A 94 3.80 -19.53 16.72
C LYS A 94 2.94 -18.84 15.64
N ILE A 95 2.81 -19.44 14.45
CA ILE A 95 1.90 -18.95 13.39
C ILE A 95 0.46 -18.94 13.90
N LEU A 96 -0.02 -20.05 14.47
CA LEU A 96 -1.37 -20.17 15.01
C LEU A 96 -1.66 -19.12 16.10
N ALA A 97 -0.71 -18.90 17.01
CA ALA A 97 -0.87 -17.91 18.09
C ALA A 97 -1.11 -16.50 17.54
N TYR A 98 -0.29 -16.03 16.59
CA TYR A 98 -0.49 -14.70 16.00
C TYR A 98 -1.71 -14.63 15.10
N ALA A 99 -2.04 -15.70 14.38
CA ALA A 99 -3.24 -15.72 13.54
C ALA A 99 -4.51 -15.58 14.39
N THR A 100 -4.56 -16.24 15.55
CA THR A 100 -5.65 -16.08 16.52
C THR A 100 -5.73 -14.65 17.05
N GLN A 101 -4.60 -14.04 17.42
CA GLN A 101 -4.57 -12.65 17.89
C GLN A 101 -5.03 -11.66 16.82
N GLU A 102 -4.64 -11.88 15.57
CA GLU A 102 -5.08 -11.03 14.45
C GLU A 102 -6.58 -11.19 14.20
N LYS A 103 -7.11 -12.42 14.29
CA LYS A 103 -8.55 -12.67 14.23
C LYS A 103 -9.29 -11.93 15.34
N GLU A 104 -8.81 -11.99 16.58
CA GLU A 104 -9.40 -11.26 17.71
C GLU A 104 -9.39 -9.74 17.50
N ARG A 105 -8.28 -9.20 16.98
CA ARG A 105 -8.16 -7.79 16.61
C ARG A 105 -9.22 -7.41 15.58
N LEU A 106 -9.33 -8.17 14.49
CA LEU A 106 -10.30 -7.92 13.42
C LEU A 106 -11.74 -7.97 13.94
N LEU A 107 -12.09 -9.00 14.73
CA LEU A 107 -13.42 -9.12 15.34
C LEU A 107 -13.76 -7.91 16.22
N LYS A 108 -12.79 -7.40 16.98
CA LYS A 108 -13.00 -6.20 17.81
C LYS A 108 -13.32 -4.96 16.98
N TYR A 109 -12.64 -4.77 15.84
CA TYR A 109 -12.89 -3.63 14.96
C TYR A 109 -14.13 -3.79 14.07
N GLU A 110 -14.47 -5.01 13.67
CA GLU A 110 -15.72 -5.29 12.95
C GLU A 110 -16.93 -5.01 13.86
N LEU A 111 -16.86 -5.38 15.15
CA LEU A 111 -17.91 -5.05 16.11
C LEU A 111 -18.06 -3.53 16.31
N SER A 112 -16.96 -2.78 16.42
CA SER A 112 -17.05 -1.32 16.60
C SER A 112 -17.62 -0.58 15.40
N ASN A 113 -17.39 -1.09 14.18
CA ASN A 113 -17.88 -0.44 12.95
C ASN A 113 -19.37 -0.70 12.66
N ASN A 114 -20.00 -1.63 13.39
CA ASN A 114 -21.42 -1.97 13.21
C ASN A 114 -22.33 -1.31 14.26
N GLU A 115 -21.76 -0.53 15.19
CA GLU A 115 -22.48 0.18 16.26
C GLU A 115 -22.69 1.69 15.98
N GLU A 116 -22.16 2.20 14.85
CA GLU A 116 -22.36 3.56 14.31
C GLU A 116 -23.37 3.57 13.14
#